data_AF-A0AAV4WEE0-F1
#
_entry.id   AF-A0AAV4WEE0-F1
#
_cell.length_a   1.000
_cell.length_b   1.000
_cell.length_c   1.000
_cell.angle_alpha   90.00
_cell.angle_beta   90.00
_cell.angle_gamma   90.00
#
_symmetry.space_group_name_H-M   'P 1'
#
loop_
_entity.id
_entity.type
_entity.pdbx_description
1 polymer ?
#
loop_
_entity_poly.entity_id
_entity_poly.type
_entity_poly.pdbx_seq_one_letter_code
_entity_poly.pdbx_strand_id
1 'polypeptide(L)'
;MEGNMMPLSPSEQKNPIIWTGELVLLGLRCKVRMTYVYGDVEMGDQVFVSEFPVSIALRKRMRRAFHRDLRLFNKEICVLTVQPYGETQEEFNRSHEIFHRGIIETLIRLSATGAVGTLIQNVI
;
A
#
# COMPACT_ATOMS: atom_id res chain seq x y z
N MET A 1 8.68 -24.27 -17.26
CA MET A 1 9.44 -23.05 -16.89
C MET A 1 8.83 -22.55 -15.60
N GLU A 2 9.35 -23.00 -14.47
CA GLU A 2 8.90 -22.54 -13.16
C GLU A 2 9.46 -21.14 -12.96
N GLY A 3 8.58 -20.15 -12.84
CA GLY A 3 8.98 -18.77 -12.56
C GLY A 3 9.66 -18.71 -11.21
N ASN A 4 10.91 -18.23 -11.20
CA ASN A 4 11.67 -17.99 -9.98
C ASN A 4 10.99 -16.87 -9.17
N MET A 5 10.01 -17.23 -8.35
CA MET A 5 9.43 -16.33 -7.36
C MET A 5 10.53 -15.92 -6.39
N MET A 6 10.76 -14.62 -6.24
CA MET A 6 11.67 -14.13 -5.20
C MET A 6 11.18 -14.59 -3.82
N PRO A 7 12.08 -15.03 -2.93
CA PRO A 7 11.72 -15.49 -1.61
C PRO A 7 11.14 -14.35 -0.77
N LEU A 8 10.08 -14.68 -0.02
CA LEU A 8 9.44 -13.77 0.94
C LEU A 8 10.45 -13.33 2.02
N SER A 9 10.44 -12.04 2.36
CA SER A 9 11.23 -11.52 3.48
C SER A 9 10.74 -12.10 4.82
N PRO A 10 11.59 -12.14 5.87
CA PRO A 10 11.23 -12.75 7.16
C PRO A 10 9.99 -12.14 7.85
N SER A 11 9.66 -10.88 7.58
CA SER A 11 8.44 -10.22 8.04
C SER A 11 7.19 -10.68 7.31
N GLU A 12 7.30 -11.01 6.02
CA GLU A 12 6.21 -11.56 5.20
C GLU A 12 5.90 -13.02 5.53
N GLN A 13 6.82 -13.71 6.20
CA GLN A 13 6.58 -15.06 6.72
C GLN A 13 5.75 -15.06 8.01
N LYS A 14 5.65 -13.93 8.72
CA LYS A 14 4.87 -13.80 9.97
C LYS A 14 3.54 -13.10 9.78
N ASN A 15 3.43 -12.23 8.78
CA ASN A 15 2.24 -11.43 8.53
C ASN A 15 1.70 -11.69 7.12
N PRO A 16 0.37 -11.85 6.95
CA PRO A 16 -0.22 -12.14 5.64
C PRO A 16 -0.05 -10.97 4.67
N ILE A 17 0.11 -11.31 3.40
CA ILE A 17 -0.02 -10.37 2.27
C ILE A 17 -1.51 -10.11 2.11
N ILE A 18 -1.91 -8.85 2.17
CA ILE A 18 -3.32 -8.45 2.03
C ILE A 18 -3.63 -8.04 0.60
N TRP A 19 -2.65 -7.46 -0.11
CA TRP A 19 -2.89 -6.95 -1.45
C TRP A 19 -1.63 -6.85 -2.29
N THR A 20 -1.77 -7.06 -3.60
CA THR A 20 -0.73 -6.82 -4.61
C THR A 20 -1.36 -6.10 -5.79
N GLY A 21 -0.71 -5.04 -6.27
CA GLY A 21 -1.19 -4.25 -7.40
C GLY A 21 -0.34 -3.02 -7.63
N GLU A 22 -0.90 -1.99 -8.25
CA GLU A 22 -0.16 -0.77 -8.60
C GLU A 22 -0.51 0.43 -7.72
N LEU A 23 0.50 1.12 -7.19
CA LEU A 23 0.34 2.47 -6.66
C LEU A 23 0.58 3.51 -7.76
N VAL A 24 -0.31 4.50 -7.83
CA VAL A 24 -0.25 5.56 -8.82
C VAL A 24 -0.18 6.94 -8.16
N LEU A 25 0.84 7.73 -8.50
CA LEU A 25 1.01 9.11 -8.04
C LEU A 25 1.56 9.98 -9.18
N LEU A 26 0.85 11.03 -9.56
CA LEU A 26 1.26 11.97 -10.62
C LEU A 26 1.70 11.30 -11.93
N GLY A 27 1.02 10.22 -12.32
CA GLY A 27 1.32 9.46 -13.54
C GLY A 27 2.42 8.39 -13.37
N LEU A 28 3.15 8.39 -12.25
CA LEU A 28 4.06 7.30 -11.89
C LEU A 28 3.24 6.08 -11.48
N ARG A 29 3.59 4.90 -12.00
CA ARG A 29 2.97 3.61 -11.66
C ARG A 29 4.03 2.68 -11.09
N CYS A 30 3.77 2.11 -9.92
CA CYS A 30 4.69 1.23 -9.22
C CYS A 30 3.95 -0.03 -8.79
N LYS A 31 4.43 -1.22 -9.20
CA LYS A 31 3.93 -2.47 -8.63
C LYS A 31 4.38 -2.56 -7.18
N VAL A 32 3.45 -2.84 -6.29
CA VAL A 32 3.71 -3.00 -4.86
C VAL A 32 2.94 -4.17 -4.30
N ARG A 33 3.40 -4.63 -3.16
CA ARG A 33 2.68 -5.55 -2.28
C ARG A 33 2.48 -4.90 -0.92
N MET A 34 1.38 -5.24 -0.28
CA MET A 34 1.03 -4.77 1.04
C MET A 34 0.90 -5.94 2.00
N THR A 35 1.63 -5.85 3.10
CA THR A 35 1.69 -6.88 4.13
C THR A 35 1.14 -6.31 5.42
N TYR A 36 0.33 -7.10 6.12
CA TYR A 36 -0.28 -6.70 7.38
C TYR A 36 0.76 -6.36 8.46
N VAL A 37 0.45 -5.38 9.31
CA VAL A 37 1.28 -5.00 10.46
C VAL A 37 0.47 -5.01 11.74
N TYR A 38 -0.67 -4.30 11.77
CA TYR A 38 -1.46 -4.09 12.98
C TYR A 38 -2.90 -3.66 12.67
N GLY A 39 -3.81 -3.92 13.60
CA GLY A 39 -5.20 -3.44 13.56
C GLY A 39 -6.19 -4.49 13.09
N ASP A 40 -7.25 -4.06 12.43
CA ASP A 40 -8.28 -4.95 11.88
C ASP A 40 -7.87 -5.43 10.48
N VAL A 41 -7.49 -6.71 10.37
CA VAL A 41 -7.06 -7.31 9.10
C VAL A 41 -8.24 -7.56 8.15
N GLU A 42 -9.44 -7.84 8.68
CA GLU A 42 -10.64 -8.11 7.88
C GLU A 42 -11.10 -6.82 7.19
N MET A 43 -10.98 -5.67 7.87
CA MET A 43 -11.18 -4.36 7.25
C MET A 43 -10.26 -4.16 6.05
N GLY A 44 -8.97 -4.50 6.19
CA GLY A 44 -8.01 -4.42 5.09
C GLY A 44 -8.44 -5.28 3.91
N ASP A 45 -8.68 -6.57 4.15
CA ASP A 45 -9.08 -7.52 3.11
C ASP A 45 -10.35 -7.07 2.36
N GLN A 46 -11.39 -6.67 3.09
CA GLN A 46 -12.64 -6.19 2.50
C GLN A 46 -12.43 -4.96 1.60
N VAL A 47 -11.68 -3.95 2.07
CA VAL A 47 -11.45 -2.72 1.32
C VAL A 47 -10.62 -2.98 0.06
N PHE A 48 -9.53 -3.74 0.18
CA PHE A 48 -8.58 -3.92 -0.93
C PHE A 48 -9.13 -4.87 -2.00
N VAL A 49 -9.84 -5.93 -1.62
CA VAL A 49 -10.44 -6.87 -2.57
C VAL A 49 -11.61 -6.23 -3.33
N SER A 50 -12.42 -5.40 -2.68
CA SER A 50 -13.61 -4.80 -3.31
C SER A 50 -13.32 -3.52 -4.10
N GLU A 51 -12.53 -2.59 -3.56
CA GLU A 51 -12.40 -1.23 -4.11
C GLU A 51 -11.16 -1.06 -4.99
N PHE A 52 -10.13 -1.89 -4.81
CA PHE A 52 -8.84 -1.71 -5.46
C PHE A 52 -8.36 -2.98 -6.18
N PRO A 53 -9.10 -3.47 -7.19
CA PRO A 53 -8.78 -4.75 -7.82
C PRO A 53 -7.44 -4.77 -8.56
N VAL A 54 -6.90 -3.61 -8.95
CA VAL A 54 -5.67 -3.52 -9.76
C VAL A 54 -4.75 -2.37 -9.36
N SER A 55 -5.31 -1.20 -9.02
CA SER A 55 -4.49 -0.02 -8.75
C SER A 55 -5.12 0.96 -7.76
N ILE A 56 -4.26 1.65 -7.02
CA ILE A 56 -4.62 2.67 -6.04
C ILE A 56 -4.00 3.99 -6.47
N ALA A 57 -4.84 4.98 -6.79
CA ALA A 57 -4.37 6.32 -7.14
C ALA A 57 -4.40 7.26 -5.94
N LEU A 58 -3.24 7.76 -5.53
CA LEU A 58 -3.07 8.72 -4.43
C LEU A 58 -3.44 10.14 -4.92
N ARG A 59 -4.75 10.40 -5.02
CA ARG A 59 -5.29 11.66 -5.59
C ARG A 59 -5.57 12.74 -4.54
N LYS A 60 -5.65 12.38 -3.27
CA LYS A 60 -5.91 13.32 -2.16
C LYS A 60 -4.68 13.44 -1.28
N ARG A 61 -4.62 14.54 -0.53
CA ARG A 61 -3.58 14.79 0.47
C ARG A 61 -4.20 14.90 1.85
N MET A 62 -3.66 14.16 2.80
CA MET A 62 -3.92 14.38 4.22
C MET A 62 -2.79 15.21 4.84
N ARG A 63 -3.15 16.13 5.75
CA ARG A 63 -2.19 16.88 6.57
C ARG A 63 -1.69 15.97 7.69
N ARG A 64 -0.40 16.05 8.02
CA ARG A 64 0.31 15.17 8.97
C ARG A 64 -0.28 15.10 10.40
N ALA A 65 -1.24 15.95 10.77
CA ALA A 65 -1.81 15.99 12.11
C ALA A 65 -2.57 14.71 12.51
N PHE A 66 -3.06 13.92 11.56
CA PHE A 66 -3.87 12.72 11.84
C PHE A 66 -3.09 11.56 12.51
N HIS A 67 -1.74 11.57 12.44
CA HIS A 67 -0.92 10.45 12.92
C HIS A 67 -0.90 10.28 14.45
N ARG A 68 -1.31 11.29 15.24
CA ARG A 68 -1.30 11.19 16.72
C ARG A 68 -2.52 10.47 17.31
N ASP A 69 -3.64 10.41 16.59
CA ASP A 69 -4.91 9.93 17.14
C ASP A 69 -5.23 8.47 16.81
N LEU A 70 -4.41 7.81 15.98
CA LEU A 70 -4.63 6.42 15.53
C LEU A 70 -4.67 5.39 16.66
N ARG A 71 -4.07 5.68 17.83
CA ARG A 71 -4.07 4.75 18.99
C ARG A 71 -5.45 4.57 19.63
N LEU A 72 -6.41 5.45 19.34
CA LEU A 72 -7.75 5.42 19.92
C LEU A 72 -8.74 4.54 19.11
N PHE A 73 -8.37 4.12 17.90
CA PHE A 73 -9.28 3.47 16.94
C PHE A 73 -8.79 2.08 16.51
N ASN A 74 -8.26 1.28 17.44
CA ASN A 74 -7.69 -0.04 17.12
C ASN A 74 -8.68 -1.03 16.45
N LYS A 75 -9.99 -0.74 16.47
CA LYS A 75 -11.04 -1.53 15.81
C LYS A 75 -11.47 -0.99 14.44
N GLU A 76 -10.95 0.15 13.99
CA GLU A 76 -11.37 0.82 12.76
C GLU A 76 -10.18 1.21 11.87
N ILE A 77 -9.00 0.66 12.16
CA ILE A 77 -7.76 0.93 11.43
C ILE A 77 -7.10 -0.39 11.07
N CYS A 78 -6.67 -0.50 9.82
CA CYS A 78 -5.72 -1.51 9.35
C CYS A 78 -4.41 -0.82 8.95
N VAL A 79 -3.29 -1.22 9.54
CA VAL A 79 -1.95 -0.74 9.20
C VAL A 79 -1.24 -1.80 8.38
N LEU A 80 -0.79 -1.43 7.19
CA LEU A 80 -0.04 -2.27 6.27
C LEU A 80 1.33 -1.65 5.98
N THR A 81 2.34 -2.49 5.76
CA THR A 81 3.59 -2.07 5.12
C THR A 81 3.47 -2.23 3.62
N VAL A 82 3.91 -1.22 2.87
CA VAL A 82 3.95 -1.26 1.40
C VAL A 82 5.40 -1.46 0.95
N GLN A 83 5.62 -2.40 0.04
CA GLN A 83 6.94 -2.69 -0.52
C GLN A 83 6.86 -2.80 -2.05
N PRO A 84 7.90 -2.37 -2.78
CA PRO A 84 7.97 -2.58 -4.22
C PRO A 84 7.97 -4.07 -4.55
N TYR A 85 7.31 -4.42 -5.65
CA TYR A 85 7.17 -5.79 -6.12
C TYR A 85 7.47 -5.90 -7.61
N GLY A 86 7.91 -7.07 -8.05
CA GLY A 86 8.10 -7.44 -9.44
C GLY A 86 8.22 -8.96 -9.56
N GLU A 87 7.69 -9.53 -10.65
CA GLU A 87 7.77 -10.97 -10.91
C GLU A 87 9.18 -11.37 -11.37
N THR A 88 9.91 -10.42 -11.96
CA THR A 88 11.32 -10.56 -12.32
C THR A 88 12.18 -9.55 -11.57
N GLN A 89 13.50 -9.77 -11.59
CA GLN A 89 14.46 -8.82 -11.01
C GLN A 89 14.41 -7.46 -11.71
N GLU A 90 14.26 -7.44 -13.03
CA GLU A 90 14.15 -6.20 -13.80
C GLU A 90 12.89 -5.42 -13.42
N GLU A 91 11.75 -6.11 -13.27
CA GLU A 91 10.51 -5.49 -12.81
C GLU A 91 10.65 -4.95 -11.38
N PHE A 92 11.23 -5.75 -10.47
CA PHE A 92 11.46 -5.34 -9.09
C PHE A 92 12.34 -4.10 -9.04
N ASN A 93 13.44 -4.07 -9.79
CA ASN A 93 14.36 -2.93 -9.83
C ASN A 93 13.65 -1.66 -10.33
N ARG A 94 12.82 -1.78 -11.37
CA ARG A 94 12.01 -0.66 -11.88
C ARG A 94 11.01 -0.17 -10.84
N SER A 95 10.26 -1.07 -10.22
CA SER A 95 9.30 -0.73 -9.16
C SER A 95 10.01 -0.11 -7.95
N HIS A 96 11.15 -0.65 -7.54
CA HIS A 96 11.95 -0.15 -6.43
C HIS A 96 12.40 1.29 -6.66
N GLU A 97 12.92 1.59 -7.85
CA GLU A 97 13.33 2.95 -8.20
C GLU A 97 12.16 3.93 -8.20
N ILE A 98 11.05 3.58 -8.87
CA ILE A 98 9.85 4.43 -8.93
C ILE A 98 9.24 4.62 -7.53
N PHE A 99 9.24 3.58 -6.70
CA PHE A 99 8.71 3.65 -5.34
C PHE A 99 9.50 4.65 -4.49
N HIS A 100 10.81 4.48 -4.40
CA HIS A 100 11.63 5.30 -3.51
C HIS A 100 11.85 6.71 -4.05
N ARG A 101 12.31 6.84 -5.30
CA ARG A 101 12.65 8.16 -5.88
C ARG A 101 11.46 8.89 -6.46
N GLY A 102 10.44 8.16 -6.90
CA GLY A 102 9.22 8.73 -7.44
C GLY A 102 8.20 9.02 -6.35
N ILE A 103 7.66 7.96 -5.72
CA ILE A 103 6.52 8.10 -4.81
C ILE A 103 6.95 8.67 -3.45
N ILE A 104 7.88 8.02 -2.75
CA ILE A 104 8.26 8.38 -1.38
C ILE A 104 8.90 9.77 -1.33
N GLU A 105 9.89 10.05 -2.18
CA GLU A 105 10.51 11.38 -2.24
C GLU A 105 9.49 12.49 -2.56
N THR A 106 8.54 12.26 -3.48
CA THR A 106 7.50 13.26 -3.80
C THR A 106 6.63 13.56 -2.57
N LEU A 107 6.16 12.53 -1.86
CA LEU A 107 5.35 12.73 -0.65
C LEU A 107 6.13 13.44 0.46
N ILE A 108 7.41 13.11 0.63
CA ILE A 108 8.32 13.79 1.57
C ILE A 108 8.49 15.27 1.20
N ARG A 109 8.84 15.57 -0.06
CA ARG A 109 9.02 16.95 -0.56
C ARG A 109 7.77 17.78 -0.38
N LEU A 110 6.61 17.19 -0.63
CA LEU A 110 5.32 17.86 -0.44
C LEU A 110 4.91 17.96 1.04
N SER A 111 5.62 17.32 1.98
CA SER A 111 5.20 17.18 3.39
C SER A 111 3.77 16.66 3.50
N ALA A 112 3.46 15.63 2.72
CA ALA A 112 2.13 15.11 2.49
C ALA A 112 2.01 13.64 2.90
N THR A 113 0.81 13.24 3.32
CA THR A 113 0.39 11.84 3.28
C THR A 113 -0.52 11.67 2.08
N GLY A 114 -0.17 10.76 1.17
CA GLY A 114 -1.04 10.39 0.06
C GLY A 114 -2.31 9.72 0.59
N ALA A 115 -3.46 10.14 0.10
CA ALA A 115 -4.74 9.60 0.52
C ALA A 115 -5.55 9.18 -0.70
N VAL A 116 -6.29 8.10 -0.52
CA VAL A 116 -7.29 7.61 -1.46
C VAL A 116 -8.63 7.62 -0.71
N GLY A 117 -9.69 8.02 -1.39
CA GLY A 117 -11.05 7.86 -0.86
C GLY A 117 -11.70 6.70 -1.57
N THR A 118 -12.30 5.79 -0.81
CA THR A 118 -13.19 4.74 -1.32
C THR A 118 -14.63 5.23 -1.26
N LEU A 119 -15.52 4.62 -2.05
CA LEU A 119 -16.96 4.86 -1.97
C LEU A 119 -17.61 3.86 -1.01
N ILE A 120 -17.10 3.72 0.21
CA ILE A 120 -17.85 2.97 1.23
C ILE A 120 -18.97 3.88 1.72
N GLN A 121 -20.08 3.87 0.99
CA GLN A 121 -21.38 4.26 1.53
C GLN A 121 -21.73 3.17 2.52
N ASN A 122 -21.66 3.49 3.82
CA ASN A 122 -22.15 2.62 4.88
C ASN A 122 -23.54 2.09 4.50
N VAL A 123 -23.64 0.78 4.25
CA VAL A 123 -24.93 0.08 4.37
C VAL A 123 -25.16 -0.03 5.87
N ILE A 124 -26.20 0.69 6.31
CA ILE A 124 -26.72 0.72 7.69
C ILE A 124 -27.27 -0.66 8.05
#